data_AF-A0A9D9H112-F1
#
_entry.id   AF-A0A9D9H112-F1
#
_cell.length_a   1.000
_cell.length_b   1.000
_cell.length_c   1.000
_cell.angle_alpha   90.00
_cell.angle_beta   90.00
_cell.angle_gamma   90.00
#
_symmetry.space_group_name_H-M   'P 1'
#
loop_
_entity.id
_entity.type
_entity.pdbx_description
1 polymer ?
#
loop_
_entity_poly.entity_id
_entity_poly.type
_entity_poly.pdbx_seq_one_letter_code
_entity_poly.pdbx_strand_id
1 'polypeptide(L)'
;MVKLLNRILPTAKLPFEVCKGTVNQRFKLAHKYTNKFIEKMDTYYPQSTPLSVTGFRRCIDETLAPNKIDYFVKRQEEGPIGGTLEPVYKIVCSDPGGEVAYVENGSFNIHLKLDNTGRYILNKSAAVHETRHFFDHICNPKMNILRSNEQFNTEGVDDICFAIHDMTFIDDYVGDPYSKNFMQLYKTCMQEALSKLKPPLQIEILQKIRYSLNLELNAYRHEANYFEKGGFNQKLDKISQILAFNDYINKQAHFVEKLRVVNDFLKTVIKNERSKMNNF
;
A
#
# COMPACT_ATOMS: atom_id res chain seq x y z
N MET A 1 5.07 27.20 10.80
CA MET A 1 4.39 25.97 10.36
C MET A 1 4.56 25.90 8.86
N VAL A 2 5.28 24.90 8.37
CA VAL A 2 5.49 24.65 6.94
C VAL A 2 4.23 24.04 6.36
N LYS A 3 3.69 24.65 5.30
CA LYS A 3 2.57 24.08 4.57
C LYS A 3 3.09 23.04 3.59
N LEU A 4 2.87 21.76 3.87
CA LEU A 4 3.17 20.68 2.94
C LEU A 4 2.05 20.60 1.90
N LEU A 5 2.41 20.86 0.65
CA LEU A 5 1.52 20.83 -0.49
C LEU A 5 1.91 19.69 -1.43
N ASN A 6 0.89 18.97 -1.90
CA ASN A 6 1.08 18.02 -2.99
C ASN A 6 1.13 18.78 -4.29
N ARG A 7 2.28 18.74 -4.94
CA ARG A 7 2.44 19.25 -6.29
C ARG A 7 2.71 18.05 -7.18
N ILE A 8 1.68 17.63 -7.91
CA ILE A 8 1.86 16.82 -9.12
C ILE A 8 2.42 17.80 -10.16
N LEU A 9 3.70 18.15 -10.04
CA LEU A 9 4.41 19.11 -10.89
C LEU A 9 5.01 18.43 -12.13
N PRO A 10 5.56 19.18 -13.13
CA PRO A 10 5.95 18.64 -14.44
C PRO A 10 6.86 17.40 -14.41
N THR A 11 7.60 17.17 -13.34
CA THR A 11 8.46 15.98 -13.17
C THR A 11 7.67 14.72 -12.78
N ALA A 12 6.50 14.87 -12.16
CA ALA A 12 5.61 13.77 -11.88
C ALA A 12 4.99 13.28 -13.20
N LYS A 13 5.48 12.14 -13.69
CA LYS A 13 5.04 11.52 -14.95
C LYS A 13 3.72 10.77 -14.83
N LEU A 14 2.83 11.18 -13.92
CA LEU A 14 1.49 10.57 -13.80
C LEU A 14 0.51 11.28 -14.74
N PRO A 15 -0.08 10.60 -15.73
CA PRO A 15 -1.04 11.23 -16.63
C PRO A 15 -2.27 11.69 -15.86
N PHE A 16 -2.69 12.93 -16.09
CA PHE A 16 -3.86 13.53 -15.42
C PHE A 16 -5.13 12.68 -15.60
N GLU A 17 -5.33 12.12 -16.80
CA GLU A 17 -6.48 11.26 -17.10
C GLU A 17 -6.52 9.97 -16.26
N VAL A 18 -5.37 9.48 -15.81
CA VAL A 18 -5.28 8.30 -14.92
C VAL A 18 -5.66 8.65 -13.47
N CYS A 19 -5.46 9.90 -13.06
CA CYS A 19 -5.63 10.35 -11.67
C CYS A 19 -6.98 11.08 -11.41
N LYS A 20 -7.86 11.15 -12.42
CA LYS A 20 -9.13 11.90 -12.36
C LYS A 20 -10.29 11.05 -11.82
N GLY A 21 -11.34 11.72 -11.32
CA GLY A 21 -12.58 11.08 -10.88
C GLY A 21 -12.67 10.88 -9.37
N THR A 22 -13.72 10.19 -8.93
CA THR A 22 -13.97 9.83 -7.53
C THR A 22 -13.01 8.74 -7.04
N VAL A 23 -12.90 8.55 -5.72
CA VAL A 23 -12.11 7.44 -5.14
C VAL A 23 -12.53 6.09 -5.73
N ASN A 24 -13.83 5.85 -5.85
CA ASN A 24 -14.36 4.61 -6.43
C ASN A 24 -14.02 4.45 -7.91
N GLN A 25 -14.05 5.53 -8.71
CA GLN A 25 -13.66 5.47 -10.12
C GLN A 25 -12.18 5.12 -10.28
N ARG A 26 -11.31 5.75 -9.49
CA ARG A 26 -9.87 5.50 -9.52
C ARG A 26 -9.50 4.11 -9.00
N PHE A 27 -10.20 3.62 -7.98
CA PHE A 27 -10.10 2.23 -7.54
C PHE A 27 -10.47 1.23 -8.64
N LYS A 28 -11.59 1.47 -9.35
CA LYS A 28 -11.99 0.62 -10.49
C LYS A 28 -10.96 0.66 -11.61
N LEU A 29 -10.32 1.81 -11.85
CA LEU A 29 -9.25 1.94 -12.84
C LEU A 29 -8.01 1.12 -12.45
N ALA A 30 -7.57 1.20 -11.19
CA ALA A 30 -6.46 0.38 -10.68
C ALA A 30 -6.75 -1.12 -10.81
N HIS A 31 -7.98 -1.53 -10.47
CA HIS A 31 -8.44 -2.91 -10.66
C HIS A 31 -8.39 -3.34 -12.14
N LYS A 32 -8.86 -2.48 -13.06
CA LYS A 32 -8.80 -2.74 -14.51
C LYS A 32 -7.35 -2.90 -15.00
N TYR A 33 -6.43 -2.04 -14.57
CA TYR A 33 -5.02 -2.18 -14.93
C TYR A 33 -4.40 -3.45 -14.36
N THR A 34 -4.74 -3.80 -13.12
CA THR A 34 -4.27 -5.05 -12.50
C THR A 34 -4.72 -6.27 -13.30
N ASN A 35 -5.99 -6.34 -13.70
CA ASN A 35 -6.49 -7.46 -14.51
C ASN A 35 -5.81 -7.52 -15.88
N LYS A 36 -5.66 -6.37 -16.57
CA LYS A 36 -4.94 -6.29 -17.86
C LYS A 36 -3.48 -6.73 -17.74
N PHE A 37 -2.81 -6.36 -16.65
CA PHE A 37 -1.45 -6.80 -16.35
C PHE A 37 -1.39 -8.32 -16.16
N ILE A 38 -2.30 -8.88 -15.34
CA ILE A 38 -2.35 -10.32 -15.09
C ILE A 38 -2.62 -11.07 -16.40
N GLU A 39 -3.56 -10.62 -17.23
CA GLU A 39 -3.85 -11.22 -18.55
C GLU A 39 -2.61 -11.27 -19.45
N LYS A 40 -1.83 -10.18 -19.51
CA LYS A 40 -0.57 -10.12 -20.26
C LYS A 40 0.47 -11.07 -19.69
N MET A 41 0.63 -11.07 -18.37
CA MET A 41 1.55 -11.96 -17.69
C MET A 41 1.18 -13.44 -17.94
N ASP A 42 -0.10 -13.80 -17.86
CA ASP A 42 -0.58 -15.15 -18.15
C ASP A 42 -0.36 -15.54 -19.62
N THR A 43 -0.51 -14.59 -20.54
CA THR A 43 -0.29 -14.81 -21.98
C THR A 43 1.18 -15.05 -22.32
N TYR A 44 2.09 -14.22 -21.79
CA TYR A 44 3.51 -14.27 -22.13
C TYR A 44 4.33 -15.19 -21.21
N TYR A 45 3.89 -15.34 -19.97
CA TYR A 45 4.59 -16.02 -18.89
C TYR A 45 3.59 -16.87 -18.08
N PRO A 46 2.95 -17.88 -18.71
CA PRO A 46 2.05 -18.78 -18.01
C PRO A 46 2.74 -19.38 -16.77
N GLN A 47 1.97 -19.85 -15.80
CA GLN A 47 2.47 -20.25 -14.48
C GLN A 47 3.76 -21.12 -14.50
N SER A 48 3.88 -22.04 -15.45
CA SER A 48 5.03 -22.94 -15.64
C SER A 48 6.29 -22.28 -16.24
N THR A 49 6.18 -21.08 -16.80
CA THR A 49 7.27 -20.36 -17.46
C THR A 49 7.88 -19.33 -16.51
N PRO A 50 9.21 -19.31 -16.27
CA PRO A 50 9.83 -18.28 -15.43
C PRO A 50 9.51 -16.86 -15.90
N LEU A 51 9.18 -15.97 -14.96
CA LEU A 51 8.94 -14.55 -15.26
C LEU A 51 10.27 -13.78 -15.16
N SER A 52 10.76 -13.28 -16.29
CA SER A 52 11.95 -12.42 -16.30
C SER A 52 11.60 -10.99 -15.88
N VAL A 53 12.57 -10.25 -15.33
CA VAL A 53 12.42 -8.83 -15.00
C VAL A 53 12.03 -8.01 -16.24
N THR A 54 12.66 -8.28 -17.39
CA THR A 54 12.29 -7.63 -18.66
C THR A 54 10.85 -7.96 -19.08
N GLY A 55 10.43 -9.21 -18.88
CA GLY A 55 9.07 -9.65 -19.18
C GLY A 55 8.01 -9.01 -18.30
N PHE A 56 8.29 -8.93 -17.00
CA PHE A 56 7.46 -8.23 -16.04
C PHE A 56 7.32 -6.74 -16.41
N ARG A 57 8.44 -6.09 -16.74
CA ARG A 57 8.42 -4.68 -17.17
C ARG A 57 7.57 -4.49 -18.42
N ARG A 58 7.76 -5.34 -19.43
CA ARG A 58 6.93 -5.33 -20.65
C ARG A 58 5.44 -5.45 -20.35
N CYS A 59 5.04 -6.32 -19.42
CA CYS A 59 3.63 -6.46 -19.05
C CYS A 59 3.06 -5.17 -18.42
N ILE A 60 3.83 -4.48 -17.58
CA ILE A 60 3.45 -3.17 -17.00
C ILE A 60 3.36 -2.10 -18.10
N ASP A 61 4.40 -1.97 -18.92
CA ASP A 61 4.49 -0.94 -19.97
C ASP A 61 3.34 -1.06 -20.97
N GLU A 62 3.04 -2.27 -21.44
CA GLU A 62 1.91 -2.50 -22.34
C GLU A 62 0.54 -2.34 -21.65
N THR A 63 0.48 -2.52 -20.32
CA THR A 63 -0.73 -2.25 -19.54
C THR A 63 -1.03 -0.76 -19.51
N LEU A 64 0.00 0.06 -19.29
CA LEU A 64 -0.10 1.52 -19.17
C LEU A 64 -0.16 2.25 -20.52
N ALA A 65 0.32 1.65 -21.61
CA ALA A 65 0.35 2.26 -22.93
C ALA A 65 -0.98 2.95 -23.32
N PRO A 66 -0.95 4.18 -23.88
CA PRO A 66 0.24 4.92 -24.31
C PRO A 66 0.96 5.70 -23.18
N ASN A 67 0.45 5.63 -21.95
CA ASN A 67 1.05 6.33 -20.82
C ASN A 67 2.37 5.70 -20.40
N LYS A 68 3.31 6.53 -19.92
CA LYS A 68 4.61 6.09 -19.39
C LYS A 68 4.79 6.64 -17.99
N ILE A 69 5.14 5.76 -17.06
CA ILE A 69 5.39 6.08 -15.66
C ILE A 69 6.75 5.48 -15.32
N ASP A 70 7.60 6.22 -14.61
CA ASP A 70 8.93 5.73 -14.24
C ASP A 70 8.82 4.76 -13.06
N TYR A 71 9.40 3.56 -13.22
CA TYR A 71 9.54 2.59 -12.15
C TYR A 71 10.78 1.71 -12.36
N PHE A 72 11.26 1.13 -11.26
CA PHE A 72 12.44 0.26 -11.23
C PHE A 72 12.08 -1.03 -10.52
N VAL A 73 12.53 -2.16 -11.07
CA VAL A 73 12.46 -3.46 -10.37
C VAL A 73 13.76 -3.63 -9.62
N LYS A 74 13.68 -3.75 -8.29
CA LYS A 74 14.83 -3.90 -7.40
C LYS A 74 14.82 -5.26 -6.71
N ARG A 75 16.01 -5.75 -6.37
CA ARG A 75 16.17 -6.97 -5.58
C ARG A 75 15.76 -6.70 -4.13
N GLN A 76 14.89 -7.55 -3.60
CA GLN A 76 14.67 -7.64 -2.16
C GLN A 76 15.77 -8.51 -1.53
N GLU A 77 16.69 -7.86 -0.83
CA GLU A 77 17.86 -8.51 -0.21
C GLU A 77 17.43 -9.46 0.92
N GLU A 78 16.58 -8.98 1.84
CA GLU A 78 16.17 -9.70 3.06
C GLU A 78 14.65 -9.80 3.22
N GLY A 79 14.19 -10.78 4.02
CA GLY A 79 12.77 -10.98 4.35
C GLY A 79 12.07 -12.12 3.58
N PRO A 80 10.77 -12.33 3.86
CA PRO A 80 9.98 -13.40 3.25
C PRO A 80 9.92 -13.26 1.72
N ILE A 81 9.43 -14.30 1.02
CA ILE A 81 9.32 -14.37 -0.45
C ILE A 81 8.25 -13.39 -1.02
N GLY A 82 7.95 -12.32 -0.30
CA GLY A 82 7.03 -11.25 -0.68
C GLY A 82 7.68 -10.21 -1.58
N GLY A 83 7.10 -9.01 -1.55
CA GLY A 83 7.60 -7.83 -2.25
C GLY A 83 7.35 -6.57 -1.44
N THR A 84 7.77 -5.42 -1.97
CA THR A 84 7.40 -4.11 -1.43
C THR A 84 7.37 -3.08 -2.54
N LEU A 85 6.31 -2.29 -2.59
CA LEU A 85 6.27 -1.07 -3.37
C LEU A 85 6.75 0.11 -2.53
N GLU A 86 7.80 0.76 -3.00
CA GLU A 86 8.32 2.00 -2.43
C GLU A 86 8.15 3.13 -3.46
N PRO A 87 7.16 4.00 -3.27
CA PRO A 87 7.08 5.23 -4.05
C PRO A 87 8.24 6.18 -3.68
N VAL A 88 8.89 6.77 -4.69
CA VAL A 88 10.05 7.63 -4.51
C VAL A 88 9.62 9.09 -4.55
N TYR A 89 9.70 9.76 -3.41
CA TYR A 89 9.36 11.18 -3.28
C TYR A 89 10.58 12.05 -2.97
N LYS A 90 10.49 13.31 -3.38
CA LYS A 90 11.41 14.39 -2.97
C LYS A 90 10.61 15.50 -2.32
N ILE A 91 11.11 16.05 -1.22
CA ILE A 91 10.58 17.28 -0.64
C ILE A 91 11.36 18.47 -1.18
N VAL A 92 10.67 19.46 -1.73
CA VAL A 92 11.25 20.68 -2.32
C VAL A 92 10.64 21.89 -1.63
N CYS A 93 11.45 22.67 -0.92
CA CYS A 93 11.02 23.94 -0.34
C CYS A 93 10.88 24.99 -1.46
N SER A 94 9.78 25.74 -1.43
CA SER A 94 9.40 26.63 -2.53
C SER A 94 9.91 28.06 -2.41
N ASP A 95 10.29 28.45 -1.20
CA ASP A 95 10.67 29.80 -0.83
C ASP A 95 11.89 29.78 0.11
N PRO A 96 12.73 30.84 0.10
CA PRO A 96 13.92 30.93 0.96
C PRO A 96 13.61 30.89 2.47
N GLY A 97 12.37 31.19 2.86
CA GLY A 97 11.89 31.13 4.24
C GLY A 97 11.39 29.76 4.68
N GLY A 98 11.23 28.81 3.75
CA GLY A 98 10.78 27.45 4.03
C GLY A 98 9.31 27.34 4.45
N GLU A 99 8.48 28.34 4.18
CA GLU A 99 7.07 28.35 4.63
C GLU A 99 6.19 27.36 3.86
N VAL A 100 6.58 26.99 2.63
CA VAL A 100 5.87 26.02 1.80
C VAL A 100 6.83 24.97 1.26
N ALA A 101 6.48 23.70 1.46
CA ALA A 101 7.21 22.55 0.92
C ALA A 101 6.31 21.74 -0.01
N TYR A 102 6.88 21.30 -1.14
CA TYR A 102 6.22 20.43 -2.10
C TYR A 102 6.76 19.01 -2.01
N VAL A 103 5.85 18.03 -2.01
CA VAL A 103 6.22 16.63 -2.21
C VAL A 103 6.08 16.30 -3.70
N GLU A 104 7.20 16.01 -4.35
CA GLU A 104 7.29 15.59 -5.74
C GLU A 104 7.43 14.06 -5.80
N ASN A 105 6.58 13.38 -6.57
CA ASN A 105 6.71 11.95 -6.84
C ASN A 105 7.49 11.74 -8.14
N GLY A 106 8.67 11.13 -8.05
CA GLY A 106 9.59 10.96 -9.18
C GLY A 106 9.49 9.61 -9.87
N SER A 107 9.26 8.52 -9.12
CA SER A 107 9.25 7.16 -9.64
C SER A 107 8.73 6.16 -8.61
N PHE A 108 8.68 4.88 -8.96
CA PHE A 108 8.38 3.79 -8.03
C PHE A 108 9.48 2.73 -8.03
N ASN A 109 9.86 2.22 -6.87
CA ASN A 109 10.67 1.02 -6.75
C ASN A 109 9.74 -0.15 -6.42
N ILE A 110 9.76 -1.18 -7.25
CA ILE A 110 9.06 -2.45 -7.02
C ILE A 110 10.13 -3.46 -6.58
N HIS A 111 10.20 -3.70 -5.28
CA HIS A 111 11.13 -4.65 -4.69
C HIS A 111 10.53 -6.06 -4.76
N LEU A 112 11.25 -6.99 -5.39
CA LEU A 112 10.81 -8.37 -5.55
C LEU A 112 11.98 -9.33 -5.26
N LYS A 113 11.66 -10.54 -4.80
CA LYS A 113 12.67 -11.59 -4.70
C LYS A 113 13.09 -12.07 -6.08
N LEU A 114 14.38 -11.87 -6.39
CA LEU A 114 14.99 -12.28 -7.66
C LEU A 114 15.92 -13.48 -7.47
N ASP A 115 16.09 -14.27 -8.53
CA ASP A 115 17.08 -15.34 -8.58
C ASP A 115 18.51 -14.79 -8.42
N ASN A 116 19.51 -15.66 -8.26
CA ASN A 116 20.89 -15.22 -8.06
C ASN A 116 21.44 -14.39 -9.23
N THR A 117 20.90 -14.55 -10.44
CA THR A 117 21.30 -13.76 -11.61
C THR A 117 20.65 -12.37 -11.67
N GLY A 118 19.60 -12.14 -10.88
CA GLY A 118 18.79 -10.91 -10.90
C GLY A 118 17.91 -10.79 -12.14
N ARG A 119 17.75 -11.87 -12.91
CA ARG A 119 17.02 -11.86 -14.19
C ARG A 119 15.59 -12.37 -14.04
N TYR A 120 15.33 -13.21 -13.05
CA TYR A 120 14.03 -13.87 -12.89
C TYR A 120 13.41 -13.56 -11.54
N ILE A 121 12.10 -13.32 -11.54
CA ILE A 121 11.30 -13.12 -10.34
C ILE A 121 10.92 -14.50 -9.80
N LEU A 122 11.27 -14.75 -8.53
CA LEU A 122 11.05 -16.05 -7.88
C LEU A 122 9.60 -16.26 -7.46
N ASN A 123 8.87 -15.17 -7.18
CA ASN A 123 7.47 -15.23 -6.79
C ASN A 123 6.59 -14.33 -7.66
N LYS A 124 5.83 -14.96 -8.56
CA LYS A 124 4.88 -14.25 -9.41
C LYS A 124 3.67 -13.72 -8.63
N SER A 125 3.26 -14.37 -7.54
CA SER A 125 2.12 -13.91 -6.74
C SER A 125 2.44 -12.57 -6.07
N ALA A 126 3.63 -12.47 -5.46
CA ALA A 126 4.15 -11.22 -4.93
C ALA A 126 4.29 -10.15 -6.02
N ALA A 127 4.73 -10.52 -7.23
CA ALA A 127 4.78 -9.58 -8.35
C ALA A 127 3.40 -9.01 -8.71
N VAL A 128 2.35 -9.84 -8.67
CA VAL A 128 0.95 -9.39 -8.86
C VAL A 128 0.52 -8.47 -7.72
N HIS A 129 0.85 -8.84 -6.48
CA HIS A 129 0.56 -8.07 -5.27
C HIS A 129 1.15 -6.65 -5.35
N GLU A 130 2.47 -6.54 -5.57
CA GLU A 130 3.14 -5.24 -5.65
C GLU A 130 2.69 -4.42 -6.87
N THR A 131 2.35 -5.09 -7.97
CA THR A 131 1.82 -4.39 -9.15
C THR A 131 0.43 -3.82 -8.87
N ARG A 132 -0.37 -4.47 -8.01
CA ARG A 132 -1.66 -3.92 -7.58
C ARG A 132 -1.44 -2.65 -6.75
N HIS A 133 -0.50 -2.66 -5.80
CA HIS A 133 -0.11 -1.44 -5.10
C HIS A 133 0.35 -0.36 -6.08
N PHE A 134 1.19 -0.71 -7.06
CA PHE A 134 1.70 0.24 -8.04
C PHE A 134 0.57 0.96 -8.78
N PHE A 135 -0.42 0.21 -9.27
CA PHE A 135 -1.58 0.80 -9.93
C PHE A 135 -2.49 1.59 -8.98
N ASP A 136 -2.62 1.17 -7.72
CA ASP A 136 -3.37 1.93 -6.73
C ASP A 136 -2.72 3.30 -6.46
N HIS A 137 -1.40 3.33 -6.30
CA HIS A 137 -0.62 4.56 -6.09
C HIS A 137 -0.69 5.49 -7.31
N ILE A 138 -0.63 4.93 -8.53
CA ILE A 138 -0.77 5.69 -9.77
C ILE A 138 -2.18 6.29 -9.92
N CYS A 139 -3.21 5.50 -9.65
CA CYS A 139 -4.59 5.96 -9.81
C CYS A 139 -5.03 6.85 -8.64
N ASN A 140 -4.37 6.77 -7.47
CA ASN A 140 -4.73 7.52 -6.27
C ASN A 140 -3.53 8.25 -5.65
N PRO A 141 -2.84 9.14 -6.40
CA PRO A 141 -1.61 9.80 -5.94
C PRO A 141 -1.85 10.75 -4.75
N LYS A 142 -3.10 11.11 -4.45
CA LYS A 142 -3.43 11.89 -3.25
C LYS A 142 -3.24 11.09 -1.96
N MET A 143 -3.29 9.77 -2.05
CA MET A 143 -3.27 8.88 -0.89
C MET A 143 -1.86 8.49 -0.47
N ASN A 144 -0.95 8.45 -1.44
CA ASN A 144 0.51 8.39 -1.31
C ASN A 144 1.11 9.41 -0.32
N ILE A 145 0.47 10.57 -0.24
CA ILE A 145 0.93 11.74 0.52
C ILE A 145 -0.26 12.31 1.30
N LEU A 146 -1.23 11.46 1.65
CA LEU A 146 -2.36 11.89 2.47
C LEU A 146 -1.78 12.32 3.81
N ARG A 147 -1.65 13.65 3.96
CA ARG A 147 -1.55 14.36 5.22
C ARG A 147 -0.31 13.89 5.96
N SER A 148 0.85 14.46 5.65
CA SER A 148 1.96 14.46 6.60
C SER A 148 2.16 15.87 7.14
N ASN A 149 1.13 16.72 7.08
CA ASN A 149 1.29 18.13 7.44
C ASN A 149 1.56 18.23 8.94
N GLU A 150 0.76 17.54 9.73
CA GLU A 150 0.93 17.55 11.18
C GLU A 150 2.22 16.81 11.56
N GLN A 151 2.47 15.64 10.96
CA GLN A 151 3.68 14.87 11.22
C GLN A 151 4.96 15.65 10.85
N PHE A 152 5.01 16.25 9.66
CA PHE A 152 6.16 17.03 9.18
C PHE A 152 6.46 18.26 10.06
N ASN A 153 5.44 18.82 10.70
CA ASN A 153 5.58 20.00 11.56
C ASN A 153 5.74 19.65 13.06
N THR A 154 5.77 18.37 13.42
CA THR A 154 5.85 17.95 14.82
C THR A 154 7.08 17.08 15.03
N GLU A 155 8.08 17.60 15.72
CA GLU A 155 9.26 16.81 16.09
C GLU A 155 8.91 15.71 17.10
N GLY A 156 9.66 14.58 17.04
CA GLY A 156 9.58 13.52 18.04
C GLY A 156 8.34 12.63 17.99
N VAL A 157 7.55 12.67 16.90
CA VAL A 157 6.36 11.82 16.74
C VAL A 157 6.57 10.62 15.82
N ASP A 158 7.69 10.58 15.10
CA ASP A 158 7.95 9.55 14.08
C ASP A 158 7.95 8.14 14.67
N ASP A 159 8.62 7.93 15.81
CA ASP A 159 8.63 6.62 16.49
C ASP A 159 7.23 6.14 16.85
N ILE A 160 6.35 7.05 17.27
CA ILE A 160 4.96 6.72 17.60
C ILE A 160 4.18 6.40 16.32
N CYS A 161 4.39 7.17 15.25
CA CYS A 161 3.79 6.92 13.94
C CYS A 161 4.23 5.58 13.35
N PHE A 162 5.52 5.22 13.47
CA PHE A 162 6.06 3.93 13.05
C PHE A 162 5.52 2.80 13.91
N ALA A 163 5.45 2.96 15.24
CA ALA A 163 4.84 1.95 16.10
C ALA A 163 3.37 1.68 15.74
N ILE A 164 2.59 2.72 15.40
CA ILE A 164 1.19 2.58 14.91
C ILE A 164 1.13 1.83 13.57
N HIS A 165 2.08 2.10 12.68
CA HIS A 165 2.19 1.36 11.42
C HIS A 165 2.52 -0.12 11.67
N ASP A 166 3.56 -0.38 12.43
CA ASP A 166 4.10 -1.72 12.66
C ASP A 166 3.10 -2.59 13.43
N MET A 167 2.44 -2.06 14.48
CA MET A 167 1.37 -2.80 15.16
C MET A 167 0.19 -3.17 14.25
N THR A 168 0.03 -2.47 13.12
CA THR A 168 -1.04 -2.73 12.16
C THR A 168 -0.62 -3.77 11.11
N PHE A 169 0.62 -3.70 10.61
CA PHE A 169 1.05 -4.46 9.44
C PHE A 169 2.08 -5.56 9.72
N ILE A 170 2.69 -5.57 10.90
CA ILE A 170 3.57 -6.64 11.37
C ILE A 170 2.77 -7.53 12.32
N ASP A 171 2.53 -8.78 11.91
CA ASP A 171 1.51 -9.63 12.54
C ASP A 171 1.78 -9.96 14.01
N ASP A 172 3.05 -10.10 14.39
CA ASP A 172 3.49 -10.49 15.73
C ASP A 172 3.96 -9.32 16.59
N TYR A 173 3.92 -8.09 16.07
CA TYR A 173 4.38 -6.88 16.78
C TYR A 173 3.61 -6.66 18.08
N VAL A 174 2.30 -6.92 18.05
CA VAL A 174 1.40 -6.73 19.19
C VAL A 174 1.37 -7.98 20.08
N GLY A 175 1.58 -9.16 19.50
CA GLY A 175 1.44 -10.46 20.15
C GLY A 175 1.01 -11.52 19.14
N ASP A 176 0.74 -12.73 19.61
CA ASP A 176 0.35 -13.85 18.73
C ASP A 176 -0.94 -13.53 17.94
N PRO A 177 -0.87 -13.44 16.59
CA PRO A 177 -2.03 -13.14 15.75
C PRO A 177 -3.10 -14.23 15.79
N TYR A 178 -2.77 -15.46 16.20
CA TYR A 178 -3.73 -16.56 16.36
C TYR A 178 -4.43 -16.56 17.72
N SER A 179 -4.01 -15.67 18.64
CA SER A 179 -4.63 -15.54 19.95
C SER A 179 -6.06 -14.99 19.85
N LYS A 180 -6.99 -15.58 20.61
CA LYS A 180 -8.37 -15.08 20.73
C LYS A 180 -8.46 -13.64 21.25
N ASN A 181 -7.43 -13.18 21.96
CA ASN A 181 -7.37 -11.83 22.54
C ASN A 181 -6.61 -10.83 21.66
N PHE A 182 -6.09 -11.24 20.50
CA PHE A 182 -5.25 -10.40 19.63
C PHE A 182 -5.92 -9.06 19.31
N MET A 183 -7.17 -9.07 18.83
CA MET A 183 -7.87 -7.84 18.47
C MET A 183 -8.12 -6.89 19.66
N GLN A 184 -8.30 -7.45 20.86
CA GLN A 184 -8.43 -6.65 22.07
C GLN A 184 -7.09 -6.00 22.44
N LEU A 185 -5.99 -6.73 22.31
CA LEU A 185 -4.64 -6.22 22.55
C LEU A 185 -4.27 -5.14 21.54
N TYR A 186 -4.50 -5.38 20.24
CA TYR A 186 -4.32 -4.39 19.17
C TYR A 186 -5.07 -3.08 19.46
N LYS A 187 -6.35 -3.19 19.86
CA LYS A 187 -7.15 -2.01 20.23
C LYS A 187 -6.55 -1.23 21.40
N THR A 188 -6.06 -1.93 22.43
CA THR A 188 -5.41 -1.32 23.59
C THR A 188 -4.10 -0.61 23.21
N CYS A 189 -3.22 -1.28 22.45
CA CYS A 189 -1.95 -0.69 21.99
C CYS A 189 -2.18 0.53 21.10
N MET A 190 -3.15 0.44 20.18
CA MET A 190 -3.55 1.56 19.32
C MET A 190 -4.07 2.74 20.16
N GLN A 191 -4.91 2.49 21.17
CA GLN A 191 -5.42 3.54 22.07
C GLN A 191 -4.29 4.23 22.83
N GLU A 192 -3.35 3.45 23.38
CA GLU A 192 -2.22 3.97 24.13
C GLU A 192 -1.31 4.83 23.24
N ALA A 193 -0.96 4.36 22.05
CA ALA A 193 -0.13 5.10 21.10
C ALA A 193 -0.82 6.41 20.65
N LEU A 194 -2.10 6.36 20.29
CA LEU A 194 -2.86 7.56 19.88
C LEU A 194 -2.97 8.59 21.00
N SER A 195 -3.05 8.17 22.27
CA SER A 195 -3.15 9.09 23.42
C SER A 195 -1.95 10.03 23.56
N LYS A 196 -0.80 9.65 22.98
CA LYS A 196 0.45 10.43 22.96
C LYS A 196 0.45 11.50 21.86
N LEU A 197 -0.52 11.49 20.95
CA LEU A 197 -0.60 12.40 19.80
C LEU A 197 -1.73 13.41 19.94
N LYS A 198 -1.56 14.61 19.38
CA LYS A 198 -2.64 15.61 19.30
C LYS A 198 -3.72 15.18 18.29
N PRO A 199 -4.99 15.60 18.45
CA PRO A 199 -6.08 15.17 17.57
C PRO A 199 -5.85 15.35 16.06
N PRO A 200 -5.25 16.45 15.56
CA PRO A 200 -4.93 16.57 14.14
C PRO A 200 -4.02 15.44 13.63
N LEU A 201 -2.98 15.10 14.40
CA LEU A 201 -2.04 14.04 14.09
C LEU A 201 -2.68 12.64 14.22
N GLN A 202 -3.57 12.44 15.19
CA GLN A 202 -4.37 11.20 15.29
C GLN A 202 -5.24 11.00 14.03
N ILE A 203 -5.95 12.04 13.59
CA ILE A 203 -6.78 12.00 12.37
C ILE A 203 -5.92 11.69 11.15
N GLU A 204 -4.75 12.31 11.09
CA GLU A 204 -3.77 12.14 10.02
C GLU A 204 -3.27 10.69 9.92
N ILE A 205 -2.71 10.13 11.00
CA ILE A 205 -2.17 8.76 11.00
C ILE A 205 -3.28 7.71 10.81
N LEU A 206 -4.44 7.86 11.43
CA LEU A 206 -5.55 6.92 11.28
C LEU A 206 -6.08 6.89 9.84
N GLN A 207 -6.02 8.00 9.12
CA GLN A 207 -6.39 8.00 7.71
C GLN A 207 -5.35 7.33 6.82
N LYS A 208 -4.06 7.50 7.12
CA LYS A 208 -2.97 6.75 6.45
C LYS A 208 -3.17 5.25 6.64
N ILE A 209 -3.30 4.80 7.89
CA ILE A 209 -3.51 3.39 8.23
C ILE A 209 -4.78 2.83 7.57
N ARG A 210 -5.89 3.56 7.64
CA ARG A 210 -7.14 3.17 6.97
C ARG A 210 -6.92 2.97 5.47
N TYR A 211 -6.14 3.84 4.83
CA TYR A 211 -5.87 3.70 3.41
C TYR A 211 -4.98 2.50 3.12
N SER A 212 -3.86 2.35 3.83
CA SER A 212 -2.95 1.21 3.66
C SER A 212 -3.67 -0.13 3.87
N LEU A 213 -4.52 -0.26 4.89
CA LEU A 213 -5.36 -1.46 5.09
C LEU A 213 -6.28 -1.75 3.90
N ASN A 214 -6.85 -0.71 3.28
CA ASN A 214 -7.65 -0.91 2.08
C ASN A 214 -6.79 -1.34 0.89
N LEU A 215 -5.57 -0.81 0.74
CA LEU A 215 -4.63 -1.23 -0.30
C LEU A 215 -4.25 -2.69 -0.14
N GLU A 216 -3.84 -3.11 1.06
CA GLU A 216 -3.52 -4.50 1.38
C GLU A 216 -4.69 -5.43 1.05
N LEU A 217 -5.90 -5.12 1.53
CA LEU A 217 -7.11 -5.91 1.23
C LEU A 217 -7.34 -6.08 -0.28
N ASN A 218 -7.01 -5.05 -1.07
CA ASN A 218 -7.18 -5.12 -2.51
C ASN A 218 -6.07 -5.93 -3.19
N ALA A 219 -4.81 -5.76 -2.77
CA ALA A 219 -3.67 -6.50 -3.27
C ALA A 219 -3.80 -8.00 -2.97
N TYR A 220 -4.09 -8.36 -1.71
CA TYR A 220 -4.33 -9.75 -1.30
C TYR A 220 -5.52 -10.39 -2.03
N ARG A 221 -6.59 -9.64 -2.33
CA ARG A 221 -7.70 -10.17 -3.15
C ARG A 221 -7.27 -10.53 -4.57
N HIS A 222 -6.42 -9.71 -5.20
CA HIS A 222 -5.91 -10.02 -6.54
C HIS A 222 -4.91 -11.17 -6.52
N GLU A 223 -4.07 -11.22 -5.50
CA GLU A 223 -3.14 -12.32 -5.30
C GLU A 223 -3.88 -13.65 -5.05
N ALA A 224 -4.94 -13.64 -4.22
CA ALA A 224 -5.84 -14.80 -4.02
C ALA A 224 -6.41 -15.28 -5.35
N ASN A 225 -7.01 -14.36 -6.12
CA ASN A 225 -7.58 -14.68 -7.42
C ASN A 225 -6.53 -15.25 -8.37
N TYR A 226 -5.28 -14.76 -8.31
CA TYR A 226 -4.18 -15.26 -9.12
C TYR A 226 -3.72 -16.67 -8.70
N PHE A 227 -3.67 -16.96 -7.39
CA PHE A 227 -3.40 -18.30 -6.86
C PHE A 227 -4.47 -19.31 -7.24
N GLU A 228 -5.73 -18.89 -7.25
CA GLU A 228 -6.88 -19.74 -7.55
C GLU A 228 -7.10 -19.94 -9.07
N LYS A 229 -6.29 -19.35 -9.94
CA LYS A 229 -6.32 -19.61 -11.38
C LYS A 229 -5.77 -21.00 -11.71
N GLY A 230 -6.30 -21.60 -12.78
CA GLY A 230 -5.85 -22.88 -13.31
C GLY A 230 -6.93 -23.98 -13.23
N GLY A 231 -6.70 -25.07 -13.97
CA GLY A 231 -7.55 -26.26 -13.91
C GLY A 231 -7.38 -27.03 -12.60
N PHE A 232 -8.28 -27.97 -12.32
CA PHE A 232 -8.32 -28.75 -11.07
C PHE A 232 -6.94 -29.31 -10.66
N ASN A 233 -6.23 -29.96 -11.58
CA ASN A 233 -4.92 -30.57 -11.31
C ASN A 233 -3.86 -29.53 -10.90
N GLN A 234 -3.85 -28.35 -11.54
CA GLN A 234 -2.91 -27.28 -11.19
C GLN A 234 -3.19 -26.67 -9.81
N LYS A 235 -4.46 -26.68 -9.39
CA LYS A 235 -4.85 -26.25 -8.03
C LYS A 235 -4.47 -27.29 -6.99
N LEU A 236 -4.60 -28.58 -7.31
CA LEU A 236 -4.14 -29.66 -6.43
C LEU A 236 -2.64 -29.56 -6.14
N ASP A 237 -1.83 -29.31 -7.17
CA ASP A 237 -0.37 -29.15 -7.00
C ASP A 237 0.02 -27.98 -6.08
N LYS A 238 -0.88 -27.01 -5.90
CA LYS A 238 -0.67 -25.79 -5.10
C LYS A 238 -1.54 -25.72 -3.85
N ILE A 239 -2.29 -26.78 -3.52
CA ILE A 239 -3.35 -26.70 -2.52
C ILE A 239 -2.85 -26.27 -1.15
N SER A 240 -1.66 -26.74 -0.72
CA SER A 240 -1.05 -26.33 0.53
C SER A 240 -0.70 -24.84 0.57
N GLN A 241 -0.25 -24.27 -0.56
CA GLN A 241 0.05 -22.84 -0.67
C GLN A 241 -1.22 -22.01 -0.64
N ILE A 242 -2.26 -22.44 -1.35
CA ILE A 242 -3.59 -21.79 -1.36
C ILE A 242 -4.19 -21.79 0.04
N LEU A 243 -4.13 -22.93 0.76
CA LEU A 243 -4.63 -23.04 2.12
C LEU A 243 -3.86 -22.16 3.10
N ALA A 244 -2.53 -22.17 3.05
CA ALA A 244 -1.69 -21.32 3.90
C ALA A 244 -1.96 -19.82 3.64
N PHE A 245 -2.09 -19.43 2.38
CA PHE A 245 -2.39 -18.05 2.00
C PHE A 245 -3.79 -17.61 2.46
N ASN A 246 -4.79 -18.47 2.30
CA ASN A 246 -6.14 -18.20 2.79
C ASN A 246 -6.19 -18.17 4.33
N ASP A 247 -5.42 -19.00 5.02
CA ASP A 247 -5.31 -18.96 6.48
C ASP A 247 -4.69 -17.63 6.95
N TYR A 248 -3.61 -17.20 6.30
CA TYR A 248 -2.98 -15.90 6.54
C TYR A 248 -3.97 -14.74 6.42
N ILE A 249 -4.65 -14.60 5.27
CA ILE A 249 -5.58 -13.48 5.03
C ILE A 249 -6.73 -13.49 6.02
N ASN A 250 -7.30 -14.67 6.31
CA ASN A 250 -8.54 -14.77 7.07
C ASN A 250 -8.33 -14.86 8.59
N LYS A 251 -7.15 -15.26 9.06
CA LYS A 251 -6.90 -15.52 10.48
C LYS A 251 -5.66 -14.84 11.07
N GLN A 252 -4.64 -14.56 10.27
CA GLN A 252 -3.40 -13.97 10.77
C GLN A 252 -3.38 -12.45 10.59
N ALA A 253 -3.72 -11.97 9.40
CA ALA A 253 -3.58 -10.56 9.07
C ALA A 253 -4.62 -9.66 9.73
N HIS A 254 -5.83 -10.18 10.00
CA HIS A 254 -6.96 -9.46 10.61
C HIS A 254 -7.30 -8.13 9.95
N PHE A 255 -7.09 -8.01 8.63
CA PHE A 255 -7.20 -6.72 7.93
C PHE A 255 -8.58 -6.06 8.09
N VAL A 256 -9.65 -6.85 8.05
CA VAL A 256 -11.03 -6.34 8.16
C VAL A 256 -11.32 -5.83 9.57
N GLU A 257 -10.91 -6.58 10.58
CA GLU A 257 -11.07 -6.26 12.00
C GLU A 257 -10.23 -5.03 12.37
N LYS A 258 -8.95 -4.99 11.96
CA LYS A 258 -8.06 -3.84 12.13
C LYS A 258 -8.66 -2.58 11.48
N LEU A 259 -9.23 -2.71 10.27
CA LEU A 259 -9.89 -1.61 9.57
C LEU A 259 -11.13 -1.09 10.31
N ARG A 260 -11.92 -1.96 10.94
CA ARG A 260 -13.05 -1.54 11.79
C ARG A 260 -12.58 -0.72 12.99
N VAL A 261 -11.57 -1.21 13.71
CA VAL A 261 -10.98 -0.51 14.87
C VAL A 261 -10.45 0.88 14.48
N VAL A 262 -9.71 0.97 13.37
CA VAL A 262 -9.16 2.25 12.86
C VAL A 262 -10.29 3.22 12.50
N ASN A 263 -11.36 2.74 11.85
CA ASN A 263 -12.52 3.57 11.51
C ASN A 263 -13.25 4.08 12.76
N ASP A 264 -13.37 3.26 13.80
CA ASP A 264 -14.03 3.65 15.05
C ASP A 264 -13.23 4.74 15.79
N PHE A 265 -11.91 4.58 15.90
CA PHE A 265 -11.05 5.64 16.45
C PHE A 265 -11.15 6.92 15.63
N LEU A 266 -11.02 6.83 14.30
CA LEU A 266 -11.06 7.98 13.42
C LEU A 266 -12.40 8.73 13.54
N LYS A 267 -13.53 8.00 13.56
CA LYS A 267 -14.86 8.57 13.75
C LYS A 267 -14.97 9.28 15.09
N THR A 268 -14.43 8.69 16.16
CA THR A 268 -14.45 9.25 17.52
C THR A 268 -13.68 10.57 17.59
N VAL A 269 -12.44 10.58 17.10
CA VAL A 269 -11.59 11.78 17.13
C VAL A 269 -12.22 12.91 16.29
N ILE A 270 -12.70 12.60 15.07
CA ILE A 270 -13.36 13.60 14.22
C ILE A 270 -14.63 14.16 14.88
N LYS A 271 -15.45 13.30 15.51
CA LYS A 271 -16.67 13.75 16.19
C LYS A 271 -16.34 14.74 17.32
N ASN A 272 -15.33 14.41 18.12
CA ASN A 272 -14.90 15.25 19.25
C ASN A 272 -14.36 16.61 18.77
N GLU A 273 -13.55 16.64 17.71
CA GLU A 273 -13.04 17.89 17.14
C GLU A 273 -14.16 18.75 16.55
N ARG A 274 -15.13 18.14 15.85
CA ARG A 274 -16.30 18.87 15.33
C ARG A 274 -17.18 19.45 16.42
N SER A 275 -17.41 18.73 17.52
CA SER A 275 -18.20 19.27 18.64
C SER A 275 -17.55 20.48 19.29
N LYS A 276 -16.23 20.58 19.29
CA LYS A 276 -15.52 21.77 19.79
C LYS A 276 -15.77 22.98 18.90
N MET A 277 -15.83 22.79 17.58
CA MET A 277 -16.08 23.86 16.61
C MET A 277 -17.53 24.37 16.63
N ASN A 278 -18.51 23.52 16.95
CA ASN A 278 -19.93 23.89 16.99
C ASN A 278 -20.35 24.56 18.32
N ASN A 279 -19.46 24.63 19.31
CA ASN A 279 -19.69 25.26 20.61
C ASN A 279 -19.07 26.67 20.70
N PHE A 280 -18.65 27.24 19.56
CA PHE A 280 -18.25 28.64 19.36
C PHE A 280 -19.20 29.28 18.35
#